data_AF-A0A960SCU5-F1
#
_entry.id   AF-A0A960SCU5-F1
#
_cell.length_a   1.000
_cell.length_b   1.000
_cell.length_c   1.000
_cell.angle_alpha   90.00
_cell.angle_beta   90.00
_cell.angle_gamma   90.00
#
_symmetry.space_group_name_H-M   'P 1'
#
loop_
_entity.id
_entity.type
_entity.pdbx_description
1 polymer ?
#
loop_
_entity_poly.entity_id
_entity_poly.type
_entity_poly.pdbx_seq_one_letter_code
_entity_poly.pdbx_strand_id
1 'polypeptide(L)'
;MRIQRLTLFNHLWAIAGFCEWVRWNWSETSSNWLLLAGSGLLFFFPNSVLCLVVFAILQIIFTVLAANSPWNHGLMMALMNVAILISIARGIYESKTFGTRAPLDKDKLVETFAPALRLSLIIIYLFTFFHKVNADFLNPEVSCAGVILSWVNRTYHVLPLDHWAVVASIWGTLLIELGVPLLLLFRRTVYVGLAIALCFHLFLSQYGGLYGFASMLLAVYFLFLPRSFTEKVAARFQKLLALVPLPSPSLFWFPAMALLLAVSAFAVKRITGFSLIYTGMVFWDIWLVGVVICFHSEFLGLLKTPADYKLRQKWGVLWIFPLITFLNGCAPYLGLKTETSWAMYSNLRTEIHPNHLIVPPAFKVFGFQDDLVDILETTDSRLQRYAVPEVALTYFEFRRICSSITEDFEVSYIRGGQEKRLTVASGASSDPELTRHHPWLLEKLLRFRPVDTGAHSTCRH
;
A
#
# COMPACT_ATOMS: atom_id res chain seq x y z
N MET A 1 -2.91 32.30 -11.78
CA MET A 1 -3.76 31.09 -11.75
C MET A 1 -3.84 30.56 -10.31
N ARG A 2 -5.05 30.35 -9.76
CA ARG A 2 -5.22 29.72 -8.43
C ARG A 2 -5.41 28.22 -8.62
N ILE A 3 -4.49 27.41 -8.07
CA ILE A 3 -4.62 25.95 -8.07
C ILE A 3 -5.38 25.53 -6.80
N GLN A 4 -6.52 24.86 -6.99
CA GLN A 4 -7.33 24.33 -5.90
C GLN A 4 -6.66 23.12 -5.24
N ARG A 5 -6.92 22.88 -3.94
CA ARG A 5 -6.31 21.74 -3.23
C ARG A 5 -6.72 20.41 -3.83
N LEU A 6 -7.99 20.29 -4.20
CA LEU A 6 -8.51 19.08 -4.84
C LEU A 6 -7.76 18.76 -6.12
N THR A 7 -7.37 19.77 -6.90
CA THR A 7 -6.62 19.59 -8.15
C THR A 7 -5.27 18.92 -7.89
N LEU A 8 -4.48 19.39 -6.92
CA LEU A 8 -3.19 18.77 -6.60
C LEU A 8 -3.35 17.39 -5.99
N PHE A 9 -4.32 17.23 -5.07
CA PHE A 9 -4.64 15.92 -4.51
C PHE A 9 -4.98 14.92 -5.62
N ASN A 10 -5.85 15.29 -6.56
CA ASN A 10 -6.29 14.42 -7.64
C ASN A 10 -5.14 14.01 -8.58
N HIS A 11 -4.18 14.89 -8.87
CA HIS A 11 -2.99 14.46 -9.63
C HIS A 11 -2.17 13.43 -8.87
N LEU A 12 -1.88 13.69 -7.59
CA LEU A 12 -1.09 12.77 -6.76
C LEU A 12 -1.81 11.42 -6.58
N TRP A 13 -3.15 11.46 -6.45
CA TRP A 13 -3.97 10.27 -6.32
C TRP A 13 -4.06 9.48 -7.64
N ALA A 14 -4.12 10.17 -8.79
CA ALA A 14 -4.02 9.54 -10.09
C ALA A 14 -2.63 8.92 -10.33
N ILE A 15 -1.55 9.57 -9.90
CA ILE A 15 -0.19 9.01 -9.92
C ILE A 15 -0.12 7.73 -9.10
N ALA A 16 -0.73 7.70 -7.91
CA ALA A 16 -0.84 6.47 -7.12
C ALA A 16 -1.59 5.36 -7.88
N GLY A 17 -2.65 5.70 -8.60
CA GLY A 17 -3.36 4.78 -9.49
C GLY A 17 -2.52 4.24 -10.65
N PHE A 18 -1.70 5.09 -11.28
CA PHE A 18 -0.75 4.64 -12.31
C PHE A 18 0.33 3.72 -11.74
N CYS A 19 0.89 4.04 -10.57
CA CYS A 19 1.87 3.20 -9.89
C CYS A 19 1.28 1.82 -9.55
N GLU A 20 0.04 1.79 -9.06
CA GLU A 20 -0.69 0.55 -8.81
C GLU A 20 -0.87 -0.26 -10.10
N TRP A 21 -1.31 0.39 -11.18
CA TRP A 21 -1.45 -0.28 -12.47
C TRP A 21 -0.12 -0.85 -12.99
N VAL A 22 0.97 -0.06 -12.99
CA VAL A 22 2.30 -0.51 -13.47
C VAL A 22 2.75 -1.75 -12.70
N ARG A 23 2.50 -1.78 -11.38
CA ARG A 23 2.89 -2.91 -10.54
C ARG A 23 2.10 -4.19 -10.88
N TRP A 24 0.83 -4.08 -11.24
CA TRP A 24 -0.08 -5.22 -11.39
C TRP A 24 -0.49 -5.54 -12.83
N ASN A 25 0.07 -4.85 -13.82
CA ASN A 25 -0.25 -5.05 -15.23
C ASN A 25 0.09 -6.45 -15.79
N TRP A 26 0.73 -7.33 -15.00
CA TRP A 26 1.06 -8.69 -15.39
C TRP A 26 -0.11 -9.67 -15.35
N SER A 27 -1.24 -9.32 -14.70
CA SER A 27 -2.42 -10.22 -14.63
C SER A 27 -3.38 -10.11 -15.83
N GLU A 28 -3.15 -9.19 -16.78
CA GLU A 28 -3.98 -8.92 -17.97
C GLU A 28 -5.51 -8.85 -17.73
N THR A 29 -5.96 -8.59 -16.50
CA THR A 29 -7.38 -8.51 -16.17
C THR A 29 -7.98 -7.21 -16.68
N SER A 30 -9.23 -7.25 -17.14
CA SER A 30 -9.98 -6.07 -17.62
C SER A 30 -10.06 -4.94 -16.58
N SER A 31 -10.08 -5.28 -15.29
CA SER A 31 -10.03 -4.32 -14.17
C SER A 31 -8.75 -3.46 -14.17
N ASN A 32 -7.62 -3.98 -14.64
CA ASN A 32 -6.35 -3.24 -14.69
C ASN A 32 -6.45 -2.09 -15.69
N TRP A 33 -6.97 -2.38 -16.89
CA TRP A 33 -7.16 -1.38 -17.94
C TRP A 33 -8.17 -0.31 -17.55
N LEU A 34 -9.22 -0.69 -16.82
CA LEU A 34 -10.16 0.27 -16.25
C LEU A 34 -9.49 1.18 -15.22
N LEU A 35 -8.66 0.64 -14.32
CA LEU A 35 -7.89 1.46 -13.37
C LEU A 35 -6.96 2.44 -14.10
N LEU A 36 -6.28 2.00 -15.16
CA LEU A 36 -5.45 2.87 -15.99
C LEU A 36 -6.27 4.01 -16.61
N ALA A 37 -7.42 3.69 -17.21
CA ALA A 37 -8.31 4.67 -17.82
C ALA A 37 -8.84 5.67 -16.78
N GLY A 38 -9.27 5.20 -15.61
CA GLY A 38 -9.72 6.05 -14.50
C GLY A 38 -8.60 6.96 -13.98
N SER A 39 -7.39 6.43 -13.86
CA SER A 39 -6.19 7.21 -13.45
C SER A 39 -5.89 8.29 -14.49
N GLY A 40 -5.93 7.94 -15.79
CA GLY A 40 -5.83 8.88 -16.89
C GLY A 40 -6.87 9.99 -16.80
N LEU A 41 -8.16 9.65 -16.75
CA LEU A 41 -9.24 10.64 -16.67
C LEU A 41 -9.05 11.60 -15.48
N LEU A 42 -8.69 11.08 -14.31
CA LEU A 42 -8.42 11.93 -13.14
C LEU A 42 -7.19 12.81 -13.33
N PHE A 43 -6.15 12.30 -13.99
CA PHE A 43 -4.92 13.03 -14.25
C PHE A 43 -5.09 14.16 -15.28
N PHE A 44 -5.82 13.91 -16.37
CA PHE A 44 -6.11 14.91 -17.42
C PHE A 44 -7.19 15.91 -16.97
N PHE A 45 -8.13 15.50 -16.13
CA PHE A 45 -9.22 16.34 -15.60
C PHE A 45 -9.20 16.42 -14.07
N PRO A 46 -8.09 16.89 -13.47
CA PRO A 46 -7.84 16.86 -12.03
C PRO A 46 -8.76 17.80 -11.25
N ASN A 47 -9.42 18.73 -11.93
CA ASN A 47 -10.40 19.62 -11.31
C ASN A 47 -11.82 19.02 -11.27
N SER A 48 -12.05 17.85 -11.89
CA SER A 48 -13.36 17.22 -12.00
C SER A 48 -13.64 16.30 -10.82
N VAL A 49 -14.73 16.58 -10.08
CA VAL A 49 -15.21 15.67 -9.03
C VAL A 49 -15.75 14.38 -9.62
N LEU A 50 -16.35 14.44 -10.82
CA LEU A 50 -16.82 13.25 -11.52
C LEU A 50 -15.66 12.30 -11.85
N CYS A 51 -14.54 12.83 -12.34
CA CYS A 51 -13.36 11.99 -12.62
C CYS A 51 -12.79 11.37 -11.33
N LEU A 52 -12.85 12.08 -10.20
CA LEU A 52 -12.48 11.51 -8.90
C LEU A 52 -13.42 10.38 -8.47
N VAL A 53 -14.73 10.52 -8.68
CA VAL A 53 -15.72 9.46 -8.40
C VAL A 53 -15.45 8.24 -9.27
N VAL A 54 -15.27 8.43 -10.59
CA VAL A 54 -14.97 7.35 -11.53
C VAL A 54 -13.69 6.64 -11.12
N PHE A 55 -12.60 7.37 -10.85
CA PHE A 55 -11.35 6.80 -10.36
C PHE A 55 -11.55 6.00 -9.06
N ALA A 56 -12.21 6.58 -8.06
CA ALA A 56 -12.42 5.94 -6.77
C ALA A 56 -13.19 4.62 -6.90
N ILE A 57 -14.26 4.60 -7.71
CA ILE A 57 -15.03 3.38 -7.98
C ILE A 57 -14.19 2.34 -8.70
N LEU A 58 -13.47 2.72 -9.77
CA LEU A 58 -12.65 1.78 -10.53
C LEU A 58 -11.50 1.21 -9.71
N GLN A 59 -10.89 2.00 -8.82
CA GLN A 59 -9.85 1.53 -7.91
C GLN A 59 -10.41 0.55 -6.86
N ILE A 60 -11.62 0.81 -6.32
CA ILE A 60 -12.30 -0.15 -5.43
C ILE A 60 -12.61 -1.45 -6.17
N ILE A 61 -13.16 -1.36 -7.38
CA ILE A 61 -13.46 -2.54 -8.23
C ILE A 61 -12.19 -3.34 -8.49
N PHE A 62 -11.11 -2.67 -8.89
CA PHE A 62 -9.80 -3.30 -9.08
C PHE A 62 -9.36 -4.06 -7.83
N THR A 63 -9.44 -3.41 -6.66
CA THR A 63 -9.07 -3.98 -5.36
C THR A 63 -9.92 -5.21 -4.99
N VAL A 64 -11.23 -5.15 -5.24
CA VAL A 64 -12.18 -6.23 -4.93
C VAL A 64 -12.00 -7.42 -5.90
N LEU A 65 -11.78 -7.15 -7.17
CA LEU A 65 -11.66 -8.18 -8.22
C LEU A 65 -10.26 -8.81 -8.28
N ALA A 66 -9.23 -8.21 -7.69
CA ALA A 66 -7.89 -8.78 -7.66
C ALA A 66 -7.91 -10.23 -7.13
N ALA A 67 -7.45 -11.17 -7.95
CA ALA A 67 -7.48 -12.61 -7.66
C ALA A 67 -6.59 -12.96 -6.45
N ASN A 68 -5.44 -12.29 -6.38
CA ASN A 68 -4.62 -12.22 -5.18
C ASN A 68 -5.12 -11.04 -4.34
N SER A 69 -5.30 -11.27 -3.04
CA SER A 69 -5.81 -10.23 -2.14
C SER A 69 -4.95 -8.97 -2.25
N PRO A 70 -5.57 -7.79 -2.28
CA PRO A 70 -4.84 -6.55 -2.43
C PRO A 70 -3.83 -6.39 -1.30
N TRP A 71 -2.57 -6.25 -1.68
CA TRP A 71 -1.47 -5.73 -0.87
C TRP A 71 -1.95 -4.55 -0.02
N ASN A 72 -1.29 -4.35 1.11
CA ASN A 72 -1.67 -3.35 2.11
C ASN A 72 -2.09 -1.98 1.51
N HIS A 73 -1.32 -1.44 0.55
CA HIS A 73 -1.62 -0.15 -0.05
C HIS A 73 -2.89 -0.16 -0.92
N GLY A 74 -3.17 -1.22 -1.69
CA GLY A 74 -4.40 -1.33 -2.48
C GLY A 74 -5.65 -1.36 -1.61
N LEU A 75 -5.62 -2.14 -0.52
CA LEU A 75 -6.69 -2.17 0.49
C LEU A 75 -6.89 -0.80 1.13
N MET A 76 -5.79 -0.12 1.50
CA MET A 76 -5.86 1.21 2.08
C MET A 76 -6.44 2.23 1.10
N MET A 77 -6.00 2.23 -0.15
CA MET A 77 -6.56 3.10 -1.19
C MET A 77 -8.06 2.86 -1.37
N ALA A 78 -8.53 1.61 -1.35
CA ALA A 78 -9.97 1.33 -1.43
C ALA A 78 -10.73 1.88 -0.23
N LEU A 79 -10.24 1.69 1.00
CA LEU A 79 -10.84 2.27 2.21
C LEU A 79 -10.89 3.81 2.13
N MET A 80 -9.81 4.45 1.70
CA MET A 80 -9.73 5.90 1.53
C MET A 80 -10.67 6.39 0.42
N ASN A 81 -10.81 5.64 -0.67
CA ASN A 81 -11.73 5.95 -1.76
C ASN A 81 -13.20 5.85 -1.31
N VAL A 82 -13.56 4.87 -0.48
CA VAL A 82 -14.89 4.84 0.13
C VAL A 82 -15.10 6.08 1.01
N ALA A 83 -14.12 6.48 1.83
CA ALA A 83 -14.24 7.71 2.64
C ALA A 83 -14.41 8.98 1.78
N ILE A 84 -13.71 9.06 0.64
CA ILE A 84 -13.85 10.14 -0.35
C ILE A 84 -15.26 10.12 -0.95
N LEU A 85 -15.75 8.97 -1.41
CA LEU A 85 -17.08 8.83 -2.01
C LEU A 85 -18.20 9.21 -1.03
N ILE A 86 -18.13 8.77 0.24
CA ILE A 86 -19.10 9.18 1.27
C ILE A 86 -19.02 10.70 1.50
N SER A 87 -17.82 11.28 1.49
CA SER A 87 -17.64 12.74 1.65
C SER A 87 -18.23 13.53 0.46
N ILE A 88 -18.09 13.02 -0.77
CA ILE A 88 -18.72 13.59 -1.97
C ILE A 88 -20.24 13.48 -1.88
N ALA A 89 -20.78 12.30 -1.57
CA ALA A 89 -22.21 12.06 -1.43
C ALA A 89 -22.84 13.00 -0.40
N ARG A 90 -22.16 13.19 0.75
CA ARG A 90 -22.57 14.17 1.75
C ARG A 90 -22.56 15.60 1.22
N GLY A 91 -21.49 16.01 0.54
CA GLY A 91 -21.40 17.36 -0.02
C GLY A 91 -22.52 17.65 -1.03
N ILE A 92 -22.88 16.67 -1.86
CA ILE A 92 -24.01 16.74 -2.79
C ILE A 92 -25.35 16.83 -2.05
N TYR A 93 -25.52 16.04 -0.98
CA TYR A 93 -26.71 16.09 -0.14
C TYR A 93 -26.87 17.46 0.52
N GLU A 94 -25.81 18.00 1.14
CA GLU A 94 -25.83 19.33 1.76
C GLU A 94 -26.16 20.43 0.73
N SER A 95 -25.58 20.38 -0.48
CA SER A 95 -25.89 21.39 -1.50
C SER A 95 -27.36 21.37 -1.95
N LYS A 96 -27.98 20.17 -2.00
CA LYS A 96 -29.39 20.02 -2.38
C LYS A 96 -30.34 20.43 -1.25
N THR A 97 -30.07 19.99 -0.02
CA THR A 97 -30.96 20.20 1.13
C THR A 97 -30.98 21.65 1.60
N PHE A 98 -29.84 22.35 1.57
CA PHE A 98 -29.74 23.73 2.03
C PHE A 98 -29.98 24.77 0.92
N GLY A 99 -30.55 24.35 -0.23
CA GLY A 99 -31.00 25.24 -1.29
C GLY A 99 -29.91 26.02 -2.03
N THR A 100 -28.63 25.78 -1.73
CA THR A 100 -27.53 26.39 -2.45
C THR A 100 -27.36 25.69 -3.80
N ARG A 101 -27.85 26.29 -4.89
CA ARG A 101 -27.50 25.89 -6.28
C ARG A 101 -26.00 26.07 -6.60
N ALA A 102 -25.18 26.38 -5.59
CA ALA A 102 -23.75 26.56 -5.75
C ALA A 102 -23.08 25.21 -6.06
N PRO A 103 -22.09 25.21 -6.97
CA PRO A 103 -21.28 24.03 -7.22
C PRO A 103 -20.58 23.57 -5.93
N LEU A 104 -20.31 22.26 -5.84
CA LEU A 104 -19.64 21.65 -4.69
C LEU A 104 -18.33 22.39 -4.36
N ASP A 105 -18.21 22.87 -3.12
CA ASP A 105 -16.96 23.48 -2.65
C ASP A 105 -15.88 22.41 -2.52
N LYS A 106 -14.91 22.47 -3.43
CA LYS A 106 -13.82 21.50 -3.56
C LYS A 106 -12.81 21.58 -2.41
N ASP A 107 -12.61 22.76 -1.83
CA ASP A 107 -11.71 22.90 -0.68
C ASP A 107 -12.39 22.34 0.58
N LYS A 108 -13.69 22.63 0.78
CA LYS A 108 -14.49 22.01 1.84
C LYS A 108 -14.57 20.49 1.70
N LEU A 109 -14.64 19.98 0.46
CA LEU A 109 -14.63 18.54 0.19
C LEU A 109 -13.33 17.88 0.69
N VAL A 110 -12.17 18.43 0.32
CA VAL A 110 -10.86 17.93 0.80
C VAL A 110 -10.81 17.94 2.32
N GLU A 111 -11.31 19.00 2.96
CA GLU A 111 -11.33 19.10 4.42
C GLU A 111 -12.26 18.12 5.13
N THR A 112 -13.24 17.58 4.40
CA THR A 112 -14.19 16.61 4.94
C THR A 112 -13.54 15.24 5.07
N PHE A 113 -12.88 14.74 4.02
CA PHE A 113 -12.25 13.42 4.06
C PHE A 113 -10.84 13.43 4.67
N ALA A 114 -10.10 14.54 4.57
CA ALA A 114 -8.68 14.56 4.94
C ALA A 114 -8.38 14.11 6.39
N PRO A 115 -9.14 14.49 7.44
CA PRO A 115 -8.87 14.01 8.79
C PRO A 115 -8.91 12.48 8.92
N ALA A 116 -9.85 11.81 8.25
CA ALA A 116 -9.95 10.34 8.27
C ALA A 116 -8.74 9.69 7.59
N LEU A 117 -8.36 10.20 6.40
CA LEU A 117 -7.19 9.70 5.66
C LEU A 117 -5.88 9.90 6.45
N ARG A 118 -5.70 11.08 7.07
CA ARG A 118 -4.52 11.38 7.91
C ARG A 118 -4.44 10.43 9.11
N LEU A 119 -5.56 10.17 9.79
CA LEU A 119 -5.61 9.25 10.93
C LEU A 119 -5.35 7.80 10.50
N SER A 120 -5.96 7.33 9.42
CA SER A 120 -5.68 6.00 8.86
C SER A 120 -4.20 5.83 8.54
N LEU A 121 -3.55 6.84 7.97
CA LEU A 121 -2.11 6.80 7.71
C LEU A 121 -1.28 6.67 8.99
N ILE A 122 -1.57 7.49 10.00
CA ILE A 122 -0.87 7.44 11.29
C ILE A 122 -1.03 6.05 11.93
N ILE A 123 -2.24 5.48 11.87
CA ILE A 123 -2.51 4.14 12.40
C ILE A 123 -1.70 3.07 11.66
N ILE A 124 -1.62 3.13 10.32
CA ILE A 124 -0.76 2.19 9.57
C ILE A 124 0.67 2.27 10.08
N TYR A 125 1.26 3.45 10.18
CA TYR A 125 2.64 3.59 10.65
C TYR A 125 2.87 3.06 12.06
N LEU A 126 1.92 3.31 12.96
CA LEU A 126 2.00 2.73 14.30
C LEU A 126 2.00 1.21 14.26
N PHE A 127 1.19 0.59 13.40
CA PHE A 127 1.20 -0.86 13.21
C PHE A 127 2.46 -1.36 12.49
N THR A 128 3.02 -0.63 11.52
CA THR A 128 4.26 -1.07 10.86
C THR A 128 5.40 -1.19 11.86
N PHE A 129 5.52 -0.21 12.75
CA PHE A 129 6.45 -0.25 13.87
C PHE A 129 6.08 -1.38 14.84
N PHE A 130 4.83 -1.43 15.29
CA PHE A 130 4.39 -2.38 16.31
C PHE A 130 4.64 -3.83 15.89
N HIS A 131 4.31 -4.18 14.64
CA HIS A 131 4.56 -5.51 14.09
C HIS A 131 6.05 -5.88 14.08
N LYS A 132 6.96 -4.91 13.97
CA LYS A 132 8.43 -5.10 14.02
C LYS A 132 8.99 -5.19 15.44
N VAL A 133 8.19 -4.97 16.48
CA VAL A 133 8.58 -5.19 17.88
C VAL A 133 8.47 -6.68 18.23
N ASN A 134 9.26 -7.49 17.54
CA ASN A 134 9.34 -8.94 17.70
C ASN A 134 10.80 -9.42 17.70
N ALA A 135 11.02 -10.63 18.23
CA ALA A 135 12.37 -11.17 18.42
C ALA A 135 13.15 -11.36 17.10
N ASP A 136 12.48 -11.81 16.03
CA ASP A 136 13.17 -12.13 14.77
C ASP A 136 13.49 -10.87 13.94
N PHE A 137 12.67 -9.81 14.02
CA PHE A 137 13.02 -8.53 13.40
C PHE A 137 14.27 -7.90 14.03
N LEU A 138 14.46 -8.10 15.33
CA LEU A 138 15.63 -7.62 16.07
C LEU A 138 16.86 -8.52 15.93
N ASN A 139 16.72 -9.71 15.33
CA ASN A 139 17.82 -10.63 15.09
C ASN A 139 18.51 -10.29 13.76
N PRO A 140 19.78 -9.83 13.76
CA PRO A 140 20.50 -9.47 12.53
C PRO A 140 20.65 -10.60 11.51
N GLU A 141 20.54 -11.85 11.92
CA GLU A 141 20.71 -13.02 11.04
C GLU A 141 19.49 -13.27 10.14
N VAL A 142 18.28 -12.88 10.59
CA VAL A 142 17.02 -13.18 9.88
C VAL A 142 16.16 -11.94 9.60
N SER A 143 16.55 -10.78 10.13
CA SER A 143 15.78 -9.55 10.03
C SER A 143 15.48 -9.15 8.59
N CYS A 144 14.20 -8.83 8.34
CA CYS A 144 13.76 -8.24 7.09
C CYS A 144 14.49 -6.94 6.74
N ALA A 145 14.94 -6.16 7.74
CA ALA A 145 15.71 -4.95 7.48
C ALA A 145 17.07 -5.25 6.83
N GLY A 146 17.74 -6.32 7.29
CA GLY A 146 18.99 -6.81 6.69
C GLY A 146 18.78 -7.36 5.29
N VAL A 147 17.71 -8.13 5.09
CA VAL A 147 17.32 -8.64 3.77
C VAL A 147 17.10 -7.48 2.79
N ILE A 148 16.26 -6.50 3.13
CA ILE A 148 15.99 -5.34 2.26
C ILE A 148 17.28 -4.56 1.97
N LEU A 149 18.13 -4.33 2.98
CA LEU A 149 19.41 -3.65 2.79
C LEU A 149 20.29 -4.38 1.77
N SER A 150 20.39 -5.71 1.89
CA SER A 150 21.15 -6.54 0.94
C SER A 150 20.61 -6.45 -0.48
N TRP A 151 19.29 -6.37 -0.65
CA TRP A 151 18.64 -6.21 -1.94
C TRP A 151 18.91 -4.85 -2.57
N VAL A 152 18.77 -3.77 -1.80
CA VAL A 152 19.13 -2.42 -2.29
C VAL A 152 20.61 -2.39 -2.69
N ASN A 153 21.49 -3.03 -1.91
CA ASN A 153 22.91 -3.08 -2.25
C ASN A 153 23.22 -3.93 -3.50
N ARG A 154 22.41 -4.94 -3.83
CA ARG A 154 22.55 -5.66 -5.11
C ARG A 154 22.26 -4.77 -6.32
N THR A 155 21.48 -3.70 -6.15
CA THR A 155 21.17 -2.76 -7.22
C THR A 155 22.24 -1.68 -7.37
N TYR A 156 22.74 -1.12 -6.26
CA TYR A 156 23.64 0.04 -6.30
C TYR A 156 25.11 -0.28 -5.99
N HIS A 157 25.39 -1.36 -5.28
CA HIS A 157 26.75 -1.76 -4.85
C HIS A 157 27.51 -0.70 -4.03
N VAL A 158 26.80 0.18 -3.31
CA VAL A 158 27.41 1.28 -2.53
C VAL A 158 27.22 1.18 -1.02
N LEU A 159 26.36 0.27 -0.54
CA LEU A 159 26.01 0.17 0.87
C LEU A 159 26.89 -0.89 1.57
N PRO A 160 27.40 -0.62 2.79
CA PRO A 160 28.06 -1.63 3.59
C PRO A 160 27.06 -2.70 4.00
N LEU A 161 27.46 -3.98 3.89
CA LEU A 161 26.67 -5.13 4.34
C LEU A 161 27.24 -5.80 5.60
N ASP A 162 28.14 -5.11 6.28
CA ASP A 162 28.70 -5.57 7.55
C ASP A 162 27.62 -5.62 8.63
N HIS A 163 27.87 -6.44 9.67
CA HIS A 163 26.95 -6.64 10.78
C HIS A 163 26.43 -5.32 11.40
N TRP A 164 27.30 -4.31 11.56
CA TRP A 164 26.90 -3.02 12.13
C TRP A 164 25.88 -2.27 11.25
N ALA A 165 25.96 -2.41 9.92
CA ALA A 165 25.05 -1.75 8.98
C ALA A 165 23.66 -2.40 9.01
N VAL A 166 23.61 -3.72 9.16
CA VAL A 166 22.36 -4.48 9.39
C VAL A 166 21.74 -4.08 10.73
N VAL A 167 22.51 -4.01 11.80
CA VAL A 167 22.01 -3.56 13.11
C VAL A 167 21.49 -2.11 13.02
N ALA A 168 22.21 -1.23 12.33
CA ALA A 168 21.79 0.14 12.09
C ALA A 168 20.50 0.22 11.26
N SER A 169 20.30 -0.66 10.27
CA SER A 169 19.06 -0.68 9.50
C SER A 169 17.86 -1.13 10.34
N ILE A 170 18.03 -2.14 11.21
CA ILE A 170 16.99 -2.59 12.16
C ILE A 170 16.52 -1.43 13.04
N TRP A 171 17.46 -0.81 13.78
CA TRP A 171 17.12 0.24 14.73
C TRP A 171 16.70 1.54 14.04
N GLY A 172 17.31 1.86 12.89
CA GLY A 172 16.93 3.00 12.06
C GLY A 172 15.50 2.88 11.54
N THR A 173 15.10 1.69 11.06
CA THR A 173 13.72 1.42 10.65
C THR A 173 12.76 1.60 11.83
N LEU A 174 13.04 1.01 13.00
CA LEU A 174 12.18 1.18 14.18
C LEU A 174 12.05 2.64 14.61
N LEU A 175 13.16 3.38 14.63
CA LEU A 175 13.17 4.79 15.00
C LEU A 175 12.34 5.64 14.03
N ILE A 176 12.46 5.39 12.72
CA ILE A 176 11.72 6.13 11.71
C ILE A 176 10.23 5.75 11.72
N GLU A 177 9.91 4.46 11.77
CA GLU A 177 8.52 3.98 11.73
C GLU A 177 7.71 4.38 12.98
N LEU A 178 8.35 4.55 14.14
CA LEU A 178 7.72 5.15 15.31
C LEU A 178 7.80 6.69 15.31
N GLY A 179 8.94 7.24 14.92
CA GLY A 179 9.20 8.68 14.95
C GLY A 179 8.27 9.45 14.02
N VAL A 180 8.08 8.99 12.78
CA VAL A 180 7.21 9.62 11.79
C VAL A 180 5.77 9.80 12.30
N PRO A 181 5.02 8.75 12.71
CA PRO A 181 3.65 8.93 13.18
C PRO A 181 3.56 9.85 14.40
N LEU A 182 4.52 9.77 15.33
CA LEU A 182 4.57 10.69 16.48
C LEU A 182 4.76 12.14 16.04
N LEU A 183 5.68 12.40 15.10
CA LEU A 183 5.89 13.74 14.55
C LEU A 183 4.66 14.25 13.79
N LEU A 184 3.90 13.37 13.13
CA LEU A 184 2.66 13.70 12.41
C LEU A 184 1.46 13.97 13.33
N LEU A 185 1.50 13.57 14.61
CA LEU A 185 0.45 13.88 15.58
C LEU A 185 0.46 15.36 15.99
N PHE A 186 1.63 15.99 16.00
CA PHE A 186 1.78 17.36 16.49
C PHE A 186 2.01 18.38 15.37
N ARG A 187 1.25 19.48 15.43
CA ARG A 187 1.29 20.56 14.43
C ARG A 187 2.65 21.23 14.25
N ARG A 188 3.49 21.22 15.28
CA ARG A 188 4.83 21.83 15.26
C ARG A 188 5.87 20.95 14.58
N THR A 189 5.65 19.63 14.57
CA THR A 189 6.64 18.65 14.10
C THR A 189 6.23 17.96 12.81
N VAL A 190 4.99 18.12 12.36
CA VAL A 190 4.45 17.42 11.19
C VAL A 190 5.34 17.54 9.95
N TYR A 191 5.90 18.73 9.68
CA TYR A 191 6.72 18.94 8.49
C TYR A 191 8.08 18.24 8.59
N VAL A 192 8.65 18.16 9.80
CA VAL A 192 9.85 17.33 10.04
C VAL A 192 9.50 15.86 9.81
N GLY A 193 8.35 15.40 10.32
CA GLY A 193 7.84 14.06 10.07
C GLY A 193 7.68 13.75 8.58
N LEU A 194 7.06 14.65 7.81
CA LEU A 194 6.93 14.52 6.35
C LEU A 194 8.28 14.46 5.64
N ALA A 195 9.27 15.25 6.08
CA ALA A 195 10.61 15.25 5.48
C ALA A 195 11.29 13.89 5.65
N ILE A 196 11.34 13.42 6.90
CA ILE A 196 11.94 12.13 7.27
C ILE A 196 11.23 11.01 6.53
N ALA A 197 9.90 11.03 6.52
CA ALA A 197 9.12 10.00 5.87
C ALA A 197 9.33 10.01 4.34
N LEU A 198 9.42 11.17 3.71
CA LEU A 198 9.72 11.28 2.28
C LEU A 198 11.11 10.70 1.94
N CYS A 199 12.14 11.07 2.71
CA CYS A 199 13.50 10.54 2.55
C CYS A 199 13.55 9.02 2.75
N PHE A 200 12.85 8.51 3.76
CA PHE A 200 12.78 7.07 4.04
C PHE A 200 12.12 6.30 2.89
N HIS A 201 11.02 6.82 2.33
CA HIS A 201 10.33 6.16 1.23
C HIS A 201 11.02 6.33 -0.13
N LEU A 202 11.84 7.39 -0.31
CA LEU A 202 12.77 7.52 -1.44
C LEU A 202 13.83 6.40 -1.44
N PHE A 203 14.32 6.05 -0.25
CA PHE A 203 15.25 4.93 -0.09
C PHE A 203 14.53 3.59 -0.31
N LEU A 204 13.36 3.39 0.30
CA LEU A 204 12.62 2.13 0.18
C LEU A 204 11.99 1.90 -1.19
N SER A 205 11.66 2.95 -1.97
CA SER A 205 11.04 2.77 -3.29
C SER A 205 11.90 1.99 -4.28
N GLN A 206 13.20 1.87 -4.00
CA GLN A 206 14.15 1.06 -4.76
C GLN A 206 13.93 -0.44 -4.62
N TYR A 207 13.26 -0.86 -3.55
CA TYR A 207 12.97 -2.25 -3.31
C TYR A 207 11.65 -2.67 -3.95
N GLY A 208 11.71 -3.64 -4.88
CA GLY A 208 10.68 -4.65 -5.09
C GLY A 208 9.25 -4.17 -5.40
N GLY A 209 9.03 -2.93 -5.84
CA GLY A 209 7.69 -2.39 -6.12
C GLY A 209 7.07 -1.52 -5.02
N LEU A 210 7.84 -1.11 -4.01
CA LEU A 210 7.35 -0.24 -2.92
C LEU A 210 6.94 1.17 -3.38
N TYR A 211 7.20 1.54 -4.64
CA TYR A 211 6.71 2.79 -5.23
C TYR A 211 5.16 2.89 -5.26
N GLY A 212 4.43 1.76 -5.31
CA GLY A 212 2.96 1.76 -5.18
C GLY A 212 2.50 2.30 -3.82
N PHE A 213 3.16 1.88 -2.75
CA PHE A 213 2.91 2.42 -1.41
C PHE A 213 3.40 3.89 -1.30
N ALA A 214 4.62 4.18 -1.76
CA ALA A 214 5.19 5.53 -1.68
C ALA A 214 4.36 6.60 -2.42
N SER A 215 3.77 6.25 -3.57
CA SER A 215 2.90 7.15 -4.35
C SER A 215 1.58 7.44 -3.66
N MET A 216 0.93 6.42 -3.07
CA MET A 216 -0.24 6.63 -2.21
C MET A 216 0.12 7.55 -1.02
N LEU A 217 1.25 7.30 -0.36
CA LEU A 217 1.70 8.10 0.77
C LEU A 217 1.89 9.57 0.40
N LEU A 218 2.50 9.86 -0.74
CA LEU A 218 2.73 11.22 -1.19
C LEU A 218 1.42 12.02 -1.35
N ALA A 219 0.38 11.38 -1.87
CA ALA A 219 -0.94 11.98 -1.98
C ALA A 219 -1.59 12.26 -0.61
N VAL A 220 -1.40 11.36 0.36
CA VAL A 220 -1.92 11.55 1.73
C VAL A 220 -1.07 12.57 2.52
N TYR A 221 0.25 12.60 2.31
CA TYR A 221 1.16 13.61 2.85
C TYR A 221 0.78 15.02 2.44
N PHE A 222 0.37 15.21 1.18
CA PHE A 222 -0.16 16.48 0.70
C PHE A 222 -1.33 16.99 1.57
N LEU A 223 -2.12 16.09 2.15
CA LEU A 223 -3.20 16.50 3.05
C LEU A 223 -2.68 17.14 4.33
N PHE A 224 -1.46 16.86 4.79
CA PHE A 224 -0.88 17.54 5.96
C PHE A 224 -0.36 18.94 5.65
N LEU A 225 -0.18 19.30 4.37
CA LEU A 225 0.30 20.62 3.97
C LEU A 225 -0.78 21.70 4.13
N PRO A 226 -0.38 22.95 4.44
CA PRO A 226 -1.31 24.05 4.67
C PRO A 226 -1.93 24.52 3.36
N ARG A 227 -3.07 25.22 3.45
CA ARG A 227 -3.78 25.75 2.26
C ARG A 227 -2.89 26.64 1.38
N SER A 228 -2.03 27.45 2.00
CA SER A 228 -1.10 28.34 1.31
C SER A 228 -0.04 27.62 0.46
N PHE A 229 0.16 26.31 0.66
CA PHE A 229 1.12 25.53 -0.12
C PHE A 229 0.71 25.48 -1.60
N THR A 230 -0.59 25.37 -1.91
CA THR A 230 -1.04 25.28 -3.31
C THR A 230 -0.86 26.57 -4.08
N GLU A 231 -0.95 27.71 -3.38
CA GLU A 231 -0.67 29.03 -3.93
C GLU A 231 0.82 29.19 -4.25
N LYS A 232 1.71 28.72 -3.36
CA LYS A 232 3.16 28.69 -3.60
C LYS A 232 3.50 27.79 -4.79
N VAL A 233 2.91 26.60 -4.86
CA VAL A 233 3.08 25.69 -6.01
C VAL A 233 2.63 26.35 -7.31
N ALA A 234 1.48 26.99 -7.32
CA ALA A 234 0.97 27.70 -8.50
C ALA A 234 1.89 28.84 -8.94
N ALA A 235 2.43 29.62 -7.99
CA ALA A 235 3.35 30.70 -8.28
C ALA A 235 4.69 30.19 -8.82
N ARG A 236 5.24 29.12 -8.24
CA ARG A 236 6.48 28.48 -8.71
C ARG A 236 6.31 27.92 -10.12
N PHE A 237 5.19 27.23 -10.37
CA PHE A 237 4.89 26.66 -11.68
C PHE A 237 4.76 27.76 -12.75
N GLN A 238 4.09 28.87 -12.44
CA GLN A 238 4.01 30.03 -13.35
C GLN A 238 5.39 30.62 -13.66
N LYS A 239 6.29 30.73 -12.66
CA LYS A 239 7.66 31.19 -12.89
C LYS A 239 8.44 30.24 -13.80
N LEU A 240 8.33 28.93 -13.59
CA LEU A 240 9.00 27.93 -14.42
C LEU A 240 8.49 27.95 -15.85
N LEU A 241 7.18 28.08 -16.04
CA LEU A 241 6.57 28.18 -17.37
C LEU A 241 6.94 29.49 -18.07
N ALA A 242 7.15 30.59 -17.35
CA ALA A 242 7.62 31.83 -17.95
C ALA A 242 9.06 31.74 -18.51
N LEU A 243 9.85 30.73 -18.08
CA LEU A 243 11.19 30.46 -18.61
C LEU A 243 11.16 29.65 -19.91
N VAL A 244 10.04 29.02 -20.25
CA VAL A 244 9.89 28.22 -21.46
C VAL A 244 8.90 28.94 -22.39
N PRO A 245 9.26 29.31 -23.62
CA PRO A 245 8.36 29.98 -24.56
C PRO A 245 7.33 28.98 -25.11
N LEU A 246 6.44 28.51 -24.24
CA LEU A 246 5.35 27.61 -24.58
C LEU A 246 4.03 28.39 -24.61
N PRO A 247 3.14 28.11 -25.58
CA PRO A 247 1.83 28.71 -25.62
C PRO A 247 1.03 28.29 -24.39
N SER A 248 0.53 29.28 -23.63
CA SER A 248 -0.41 29.21 -22.51
C SER A 248 -0.23 28.03 -21.52
N PRO A 249 0.02 28.29 -20.22
CA PRO A 249 0.21 27.26 -19.20
C PRO A 249 -1.13 26.61 -18.82
N SER A 250 -1.70 25.83 -19.74
CA SER A 250 -2.78 24.93 -19.40
C SER A 250 -2.21 23.75 -18.61
N LEU A 251 -3.00 23.22 -17.68
CA LEU A 251 -2.68 22.02 -16.90
C LEU A 251 -2.35 20.76 -17.74
N PHE A 252 -2.38 20.85 -19.07
CA PHE A 252 -2.07 19.81 -20.06
C PHE A 252 -0.62 19.32 -20.05
N TRP A 253 0.34 20.07 -19.50
CA TRP A 253 1.75 19.67 -19.50
C TRP A 253 2.05 18.47 -18.60
N PHE A 254 1.38 18.35 -17.44
CA PHE A 254 1.53 17.18 -16.59
C PHE A 254 1.07 15.90 -17.30
N PRO A 255 -0.12 15.86 -17.93
CA PRO A 255 -0.58 14.77 -18.78
C PRO A 255 0.29 14.46 -19.98
N ALA A 256 0.76 15.47 -20.72
CA ALA A 256 1.67 15.26 -21.84
C ALA A 256 3.00 14.65 -21.37
N MET A 257 3.54 15.11 -20.23
CA MET A 257 4.76 14.57 -19.64
C MET A 257 4.54 13.13 -19.14
N ALA A 258 3.45 12.85 -18.43
CA ALA A 258 3.15 11.50 -17.97
C ALA A 258 2.89 10.53 -19.13
N LEU A 259 2.22 11.00 -20.19
CA LEU A 259 2.01 10.21 -21.41
C LEU A 259 3.34 9.95 -22.13
N LEU A 260 4.19 10.97 -22.25
CA LEU A 260 5.53 10.81 -22.82
C LEU A 260 6.34 9.81 -22.01
N LEU A 261 6.35 9.93 -20.67
CA LEU A 261 7.04 9.02 -19.76
C LEU A 261 6.48 7.59 -19.87
N ALA A 262 5.16 7.42 -19.99
CA ALA A 262 4.52 6.12 -20.18
C ALA A 262 4.86 5.49 -21.53
N VAL A 263 4.86 6.28 -22.61
CA VAL A 263 5.27 5.85 -23.96
C VAL A 263 6.76 5.51 -24.00
N SER A 264 7.61 6.32 -23.36
CA SER A 264 9.04 6.07 -23.22
C SER A 264 9.29 4.80 -22.42
N ALA A 265 8.60 4.58 -21.30
CA ALA A 265 8.72 3.36 -20.51
C ALA A 265 8.29 2.11 -21.29
N PHE A 266 7.19 2.21 -22.05
CA PHE A 266 6.73 1.15 -22.93
C PHE A 266 7.71 0.85 -24.07
N ALA A 267 8.24 1.88 -24.73
CA ALA A 267 9.24 1.76 -25.78
C ALA A 267 10.56 1.16 -25.26
N VAL A 268 11.05 1.62 -24.10
CA VAL A 268 12.23 1.07 -23.44
C VAL A 268 12.05 -0.41 -23.14
N LYS A 269 10.90 -0.84 -22.59
CA LYS A 269 10.59 -2.27 -22.39
C LYS A 269 10.71 -3.04 -23.71
N ARG A 270 10.09 -2.52 -24.77
CA ARG A 270 10.01 -3.20 -26.08
C ARG A 270 11.38 -3.31 -26.77
N ILE A 271 12.26 -2.33 -26.57
CA ILE A 271 13.58 -2.25 -27.21
C ILE A 271 14.65 -2.98 -26.41
N THR A 272 14.66 -2.83 -25.09
CA THR A 272 15.77 -3.28 -24.24
C THR A 272 15.50 -4.58 -23.49
N GLY A 273 14.24 -5.03 -23.44
CA GLY A 273 13.83 -6.16 -22.61
C GLY A 273 13.83 -5.88 -21.09
N PHE A 274 14.19 -4.66 -20.66
CA PHE A 274 14.14 -4.27 -19.26
C PHE A 274 12.70 -4.31 -18.73
N SER A 275 12.54 -4.81 -17.50
CA SER A 275 11.25 -4.84 -16.83
C SER A 275 10.70 -3.42 -16.64
N LEU A 276 9.42 -3.25 -16.99
CA LEU A 276 8.63 -2.02 -16.74
C LEU A 276 8.73 -1.54 -15.29
N ILE A 277 8.93 -2.46 -14.35
CA ILE A 277 9.05 -2.16 -12.92
C ILE A 277 10.30 -1.31 -12.67
N TYR A 278 11.46 -1.70 -13.21
CA TYR A 278 12.71 -0.96 -13.02
C TYR A 278 12.71 0.36 -13.80
N THR A 279 12.16 0.38 -15.00
CA THR A 279 12.00 1.63 -15.77
C THR A 279 11.05 2.61 -15.05
N GLY A 280 9.95 2.10 -14.48
CA GLY A 280 9.03 2.88 -13.66
C GLY A 280 9.66 3.43 -12.38
N MET A 281 10.54 2.66 -11.73
CA MET A 281 11.31 3.11 -10.55
C MET A 281 12.21 4.30 -10.88
N VAL A 282 13.00 4.23 -11.96
CA VAL A 282 13.89 5.35 -12.35
C VAL A 282 13.10 6.62 -12.63
N PHE A 283 11.97 6.52 -13.34
CA PHE A 283 11.12 7.69 -13.58
C PHE A 283 10.47 8.22 -12.30
N TRP A 284 10.04 7.34 -11.41
CA TRP A 284 9.52 7.70 -10.10
C TRP A 284 10.57 8.48 -9.29
N ASP A 285 11.82 8.02 -9.26
CA ASP A 285 12.90 8.67 -8.54
C ASP A 285 13.26 10.03 -9.11
N ILE A 286 13.43 10.11 -10.43
CA ILE A 286 13.71 11.38 -11.12
C ILE A 286 12.58 12.38 -10.83
N TRP A 287 11.33 11.93 -10.92
CA TRP A 287 10.18 12.78 -10.63
C TRP A 287 10.17 13.24 -9.17
N LEU A 288 10.38 12.33 -8.21
CA LEU A 288 10.32 12.65 -6.80
C LEU A 288 11.49 13.53 -6.35
N VAL A 289 12.70 13.28 -6.84
CA VAL A 289 13.87 14.16 -6.67
C VAL A 289 13.59 15.53 -7.29
N GLY A 290 12.99 15.57 -8.47
CA GLY A 290 12.54 16.80 -9.11
C GLY A 290 11.56 17.59 -8.24
N VAL A 291 10.57 16.93 -7.64
CA VAL A 291 9.62 17.54 -6.70
C VAL A 291 10.37 18.11 -5.48
N VAL A 292 11.28 17.33 -4.87
CA VAL A 292 12.08 17.79 -3.72
C VAL A 292 12.89 19.03 -4.09
N ILE A 293 13.63 19.00 -5.20
CA ILE A 293 14.46 20.12 -5.66
C ILE A 293 13.59 21.34 -6.00
N CYS A 294 12.50 21.17 -6.72
CA CYS A 294 11.63 22.27 -7.15
C CYS A 294 10.98 23.00 -5.98
N PHE A 295 10.64 22.28 -4.90
CA PHE A 295 9.86 22.77 -3.77
C PHE A 295 10.61 22.80 -2.43
N HIS A 296 11.93 22.59 -2.42
CA HIS A 296 12.72 22.58 -1.18
C HIS A 296 12.59 23.90 -0.41
N SER A 297 12.57 25.04 -1.09
CA SER A 297 12.53 26.36 -0.46
C SER A 297 11.20 26.61 0.26
N GLU A 298 10.11 26.18 -0.36
CA GLU A 298 8.76 26.21 0.18
C GLU A 298 8.67 25.32 1.40
N PHE A 299 9.26 24.12 1.32
CA PHE A 299 9.30 23.16 2.41
C PHE A 299 10.12 23.65 3.60
N LEU A 300 11.32 24.21 3.38
CA LEU A 300 12.12 24.84 4.43
C LEU A 300 11.40 26.03 5.08
N GLY A 301 10.62 26.78 4.30
CA GLY A 301 9.74 27.82 4.82
C GLY A 301 8.63 27.28 5.72
N LEU A 302 8.08 26.09 5.42
CA LEU A 302 7.07 25.44 6.25
C LEU A 302 7.61 25.04 7.62
N LEU A 303 8.86 24.56 7.70
CA LEU A 303 9.50 24.18 8.97
C LEU A 303 9.50 25.28 10.03
N LYS A 304 9.39 26.56 9.61
CA LYS A 304 9.36 27.73 10.50
C LYS A 304 7.96 28.08 11.01
N THR A 305 6.93 27.43 10.50
CA THR A 305 5.53 27.77 10.78
C THR A 305 4.79 26.56 11.36
N PRO A 306 3.90 26.75 12.35
CA PRO A 306 3.04 25.65 12.79
C PRO A 306 2.05 25.28 11.68
N ALA A 307 1.75 24.00 11.57
CA ALA A 307 0.82 23.53 10.55
C ALA A 307 -0.65 23.76 10.91
N ASP A 308 -1.44 24.15 9.93
CA ASP A 308 -2.90 24.28 10.03
C ASP A 308 -3.61 23.08 9.38
N TYR A 309 -3.47 21.92 10.01
CA TYR A 309 -4.26 20.72 9.69
C TYR A 309 -5.09 20.25 10.89
N LYS A 310 -6.06 19.39 10.60
CA LYS A 310 -7.01 18.85 11.58
C LYS A 310 -6.95 17.32 11.53
N LEU A 311 -6.69 16.70 12.67
CA LEU A 311 -6.83 15.25 12.84
C LEU A 311 -8.24 14.87 13.31
N ARG A 312 -8.87 15.72 14.13
CA ARG A 312 -10.22 15.47 14.61
C ARG A 312 -11.21 15.47 13.45
N GLN A 313 -11.79 14.31 13.19
CA GLN A 313 -12.88 14.16 12.23
C GLN A 313 -14.16 14.75 12.83
N LYS A 314 -14.75 15.72 12.11
CA LYS A 314 -15.99 16.40 12.51
C LYS A 314 -17.22 15.51 12.30
N TRP A 315 -17.16 14.60 11.33
CA TRP A 315 -18.31 13.75 11.01
C TRP A 315 -18.17 12.35 11.57
N GLY A 316 -19.08 11.98 12.48
CA GLY A 316 -19.10 10.69 13.17
C GLY A 316 -18.88 9.50 12.24
N VAL A 317 -19.59 9.45 11.11
CA VAL A 317 -19.53 8.31 10.16
C VAL A 317 -18.11 8.06 9.64
N LEU A 318 -17.31 9.11 9.39
CA LEU A 318 -15.96 8.96 8.85
C LEU A 318 -14.94 8.44 9.87
N TRP A 319 -15.30 8.30 11.15
CA TRP A 319 -14.46 7.60 12.14
C TRP A 319 -14.39 6.09 11.90
N ILE A 320 -15.31 5.52 11.12
CA ILE A 320 -15.28 4.09 10.80
C ILE A 320 -14.00 3.69 10.04
N PHE A 321 -13.44 4.59 9.23
CA PHE A 321 -12.25 4.29 8.42
C PHE A 321 -10.97 4.12 9.23
N PRO A 322 -10.57 5.06 10.11
CA PRO A 322 -9.45 4.82 11.01
C PRO A 322 -9.72 3.64 11.95
N LEU A 323 -10.96 3.41 12.38
CA LEU A 323 -11.31 2.24 13.19
C LEU A 323 -11.08 0.92 12.43
N ILE A 324 -11.59 0.79 11.21
CA ILE A 324 -11.35 -0.39 10.35
C ILE A 324 -9.85 -0.57 10.11
N THR A 325 -9.12 0.53 9.87
CA THR A 325 -7.66 0.50 9.72
C THR A 325 -7.00 -0.10 10.96
N PHE A 326 -7.42 0.33 12.15
CA PHE A 326 -6.90 -0.18 13.41
C PHE A 326 -7.22 -1.66 13.62
N LEU A 327 -8.48 -2.05 13.44
CA LEU A 327 -8.92 -3.45 13.58
C LEU A 327 -8.20 -4.38 12.60
N ASN A 328 -7.91 -3.92 11.39
CA ASN A 328 -7.14 -4.67 10.41
C ASN A 328 -5.69 -4.92 10.87
N GLY A 329 -5.07 -3.96 11.56
CA GLY A 329 -3.75 -4.13 12.19
C GLY A 329 -3.77 -5.08 13.39
N CYS A 330 -4.89 -5.14 14.11
CA CYS A 330 -5.06 -6.09 15.21
C CYS A 330 -5.24 -7.55 14.74
N ALA A 331 -5.56 -7.78 13.46
CA ALA A 331 -6.00 -9.08 12.96
C ALA A 331 -5.03 -10.26 13.25
N PRO A 332 -3.70 -10.13 13.10
CA PRO A 332 -2.78 -11.23 13.39
C PRO A 332 -2.84 -11.66 14.86
N TYR A 333 -2.94 -10.69 15.78
CA TYR A 333 -2.96 -10.94 17.22
C TYR A 333 -4.27 -11.55 17.71
N LEU A 334 -5.36 -11.31 16.98
CA LEU A 334 -6.66 -11.90 17.30
C LEU A 334 -6.81 -13.32 16.75
N GLY A 335 -5.83 -13.85 16.01
CA GLY A 335 -5.94 -15.17 15.37
C GLY A 335 -6.74 -15.14 14.05
N LEU A 336 -6.89 -13.96 13.44
CA LEU A 336 -7.46 -13.77 12.10
C LEU A 336 -6.34 -13.80 11.07
N LYS A 337 -6.43 -12.99 10.00
CA LYS A 337 -5.48 -12.97 8.89
C LYS A 337 -4.08 -12.48 9.29
N THR A 338 -3.05 -12.99 8.61
CA THR A 338 -1.65 -12.54 8.76
C THR A 338 -1.07 -11.86 7.52
N GLU A 339 -1.74 -11.98 6.38
CA GLU A 339 -1.45 -11.22 5.15
C GLU A 339 -2.38 -10.00 5.07
N THR A 340 -1.93 -8.90 4.45
CA THR A 340 -2.70 -7.62 4.35
C THR A 340 -3.10 -6.98 5.69
N SER A 341 -2.32 -7.21 6.75
CA SER A 341 -2.56 -6.76 8.13
C SER A 341 -1.68 -5.57 8.55
N TRP A 342 -1.07 -4.86 7.59
CA TRP A 342 -0.05 -3.82 7.83
C TRP A 342 1.30 -4.33 8.36
N ALA A 343 1.49 -5.65 8.52
CA ALA A 343 2.73 -6.28 9.01
C ALA A 343 3.96 -6.20 8.07
N MET A 344 3.96 -5.29 7.10
CA MET A 344 4.96 -5.09 6.05
C MET A 344 6.42 -5.37 6.48
N TYR A 345 7.00 -6.47 5.98
CA TYR A 345 8.42 -6.85 6.19
C TYR A 345 8.83 -6.81 7.66
N SER A 346 8.05 -7.49 8.50
CA SER A 346 8.22 -7.42 9.95
C SER A 346 8.79 -8.67 10.60
N ASN A 347 8.97 -9.80 9.90
CA ASN A 347 9.23 -11.10 10.52
C ASN A 347 8.16 -11.52 11.56
N LEU A 348 6.99 -10.86 11.59
CA LEU A 348 5.96 -11.19 12.57
C LEU A 348 5.38 -12.59 12.32
N ARG A 349 5.42 -13.42 13.37
CA ARG A 349 4.81 -14.73 13.47
C ARG A 349 3.84 -14.75 14.66
N THR A 350 2.60 -15.16 14.43
CA THR A 350 1.55 -15.25 15.47
C THR A 350 0.91 -16.64 15.56
N GLU A 351 1.19 -17.50 14.59
CA GLU A 351 0.63 -18.83 14.41
C GLU A 351 1.23 -19.81 15.43
N ILE A 352 2.40 -20.36 15.13
CA ILE A 352 3.20 -21.24 15.98
C ILE A 352 4.46 -20.49 16.42
N HIS A 353 4.93 -20.72 17.66
CA HIS A 353 6.08 -20.00 18.25
C HIS A 353 6.01 -18.48 18.03
N PRO A 354 4.93 -17.82 18.52
CA PRO A 354 4.72 -16.40 18.34
C PRO A 354 5.89 -15.60 18.92
N ASN A 355 6.36 -14.61 18.16
CA ASN A 355 7.64 -13.94 18.43
C ASN A 355 7.49 -12.47 18.87
N HIS A 356 6.25 -11.97 19.01
CA HIS A 356 6.01 -10.59 19.42
C HIS A 356 6.40 -10.36 20.88
N LEU A 357 7.14 -9.28 21.17
CA LEU A 357 7.72 -9.06 22.50
C LEU A 357 6.70 -8.56 23.55
N ILE A 358 5.61 -7.95 23.09
CA ILE A 358 4.61 -7.30 23.95
C ILE A 358 3.27 -8.07 24.02
N VAL A 359 2.89 -8.75 22.93
CA VAL A 359 1.53 -9.31 22.80
C VAL A 359 1.62 -10.81 23.02
N PRO A 360 1.06 -11.33 24.12
CA PRO A 360 1.14 -12.75 24.41
C PRO A 360 0.17 -13.55 23.51
N PRO A 361 0.41 -14.86 23.34
CA PRO A 361 -0.41 -15.72 22.48
C PRO A 361 -1.88 -15.81 22.94
N ALA A 362 -2.12 -15.58 24.23
CA ALA A 362 -3.45 -15.61 24.85
C ALA A 362 -4.44 -14.56 24.30
N PHE A 363 -3.96 -13.59 23.52
CA PHE A 363 -4.82 -12.59 22.87
C PHE A 363 -5.49 -13.13 21.60
N LYS A 364 -5.09 -14.31 21.10
CA LYS A 364 -5.78 -14.99 20.01
C LYS A 364 -7.17 -15.41 20.48
N VAL A 365 -8.20 -14.83 19.87
CA VAL A 365 -9.62 -15.13 20.14
C VAL A 365 -10.15 -16.12 19.11
N PHE A 366 -9.63 -16.07 17.89
CA PHE A 366 -10.03 -16.93 16.77
C PHE A 366 -8.96 -17.99 16.48
N GLY A 367 -9.39 -19.17 16.03
CA GLY A 367 -8.49 -20.31 15.76
C GLY A 367 -8.06 -20.48 14.30
N PHE A 368 -8.19 -19.46 13.43
CA PHE A 368 -7.87 -19.63 12.00
C PHE A 368 -6.37 -19.84 11.72
N GLN A 369 -5.51 -19.54 12.70
CA GLN A 369 -4.06 -19.69 12.60
C GLN A 369 -3.52 -20.99 13.19
N ASP A 370 -4.35 -21.77 13.90
CA ASP A 370 -3.86 -22.88 14.74
C ASP A 370 -3.84 -24.22 14.00
N ASP A 371 -4.67 -24.38 12.96
CA ASP A 371 -4.72 -25.58 12.12
C ASP A 371 -3.77 -25.43 10.93
N LEU A 372 -2.60 -26.07 11.01
CA LEU A 372 -1.55 -26.01 10.00
C LEU A 372 -1.43 -27.29 9.18
N VAL A 373 -0.91 -27.12 7.97
CA VAL A 373 -0.67 -28.16 6.97
C VAL A 373 0.75 -28.04 6.43
N ASP A 374 1.51 -29.12 6.54
CA ASP A 374 2.82 -29.26 5.91
C ASP A 374 2.65 -30.03 4.59
N ILE A 375 3.12 -29.47 3.47
CA ILE A 375 3.04 -30.14 2.17
C ILE A 375 4.29 -31.00 1.98
N LEU A 376 4.09 -32.30 1.74
CA LEU A 376 5.17 -33.26 1.51
C LEU A 376 5.54 -33.30 0.03
N GLU A 377 4.54 -33.53 -0.81
CA GLU A 377 4.70 -33.70 -2.25
C GLU A 377 3.41 -33.25 -2.96
N THR A 378 3.55 -32.72 -4.17
CA THR A 378 2.41 -32.27 -4.99
C THR A 378 2.77 -32.31 -6.46
N THR A 379 1.77 -32.53 -7.32
CA THR A 379 1.91 -32.38 -8.77
C THR A 379 1.55 -30.97 -9.25
N ASP A 380 0.85 -30.17 -8.44
CA ASP A 380 0.48 -28.79 -8.78
C ASP A 380 1.60 -27.78 -8.50
N SER A 381 1.91 -26.96 -9.52
CA SER A 381 2.97 -25.94 -9.46
C SER A 381 2.74 -24.82 -8.44
N ARG A 382 1.49 -24.49 -8.09
CA ARG A 382 1.16 -23.44 -7.11
C ARG A 382 1.40 -23.90 -5.68
N LEU A 383 1.26 -25.20 -5.42
CA LEU A 383 1.55 -25.82 -4.13
C LEU A 383 3.02 -26.18 -3.98
N GLN A 384 3.74 -26.46 -5.08
CA GLN A 384 5.15 -26.86 -5.07
C GLN A 384 6.06 -25.91 -4.28
N ARG A 385 5.80 -24.60 -4.33
CA ARG A 385 6.55 -23.57 -3.59
C ARG A 385 6.42 -23.67 -2.06
N TYR A 386 5.48 -24.45 -1.56
CA TYR A 386 5.26 -24.70 -0.14
C TYR A 386 5.67 -26.12 0.27
N ALA A 387 6.03 -26.98 -0.69
CA ALA A 387 6.63 -28.29 -0.43
C ALA A 387 8.13 -28.14 -0.14
N VAL A 388 8.45 -27.35 0.89
CA VAL A 388 9.81 -27.08 1.34
C VAL A 388 9.90 -27.28 2.86
N PRO A 389 11.07 -27.67 3.40
CA PRO A 389 11.22 -27.86 4.83
C PRO A 389 10.86 -26.61 5.63
N GLU A 390 10.31 -26.82 6.82
CA GLU A 390 10.00 -25.79 7.82
C GLU A 390 9.00 -24.71 7.35
N VAL A 391 8.14 -25.05 6.38
CA VAL A 391 7.07 -24.19 5.90
C VAL A 391 5.74 -24.90 5.97
N ALA A 392 4.79 -24.29 6.66
CA ALA A 392 3.42 -24.73 6.71
C ALA A 392 2.48 -23.70 6.08
N LEU A 393 1.28 -24.14 5.74
CA LEU A 393 0.14 -23.28 5.43
C LEU A 393 -0.90 -23.40 6.54
N THR A 394 -1.68 -22.36 6.79
CA THR A 394 -2.94 -22.58 7.52
C THR A 394 -3.85 -23.45 6.66
N TYR A 395 -4.61 -24.34 7.29
CA TYR A 395 -5.58 -25.18 6.60
C TYR A 395 -6.57 -24.35 5.78
N PHE A 396 -6.91 -23.16 6.28
CA PHE A 396 -7.72 -22.18 5.55
C PHE A 396 -7.10 -21.82 4.20
N GLU A 397 -5.81 -21.48 4.18
CA GLU A 397 -5.09 -21.07 2.97
C GLU A 397 -4.82 -22.26 2.03
N PHE A 398 -4.51 -23.43 2.59
CA PHE A 398 -4.36 -24.67 1.82
C PHE A 398 -5.66 -25.00 1.06
N ARG A 399 -6.80 -25.02 1.75
CA ARG A 399 -8.13 -25.23 1.15
C ARG A 399 -8.46 -24.15 0.12
N ARG A 400 -8.10 -22.89 0.38
CA ARG A 400 -8.29 -21.80 -0.58
C ARG A 400 -7.53 -22.06 -1.89
N ILE A 401 -6.27 -22.47 -1.81
CA ILE A 401 -5.45 -22.79 -2.98
C ILE A 401 -6.05 -23.99 -3.71
N CYS A 402 -6.27 -25.13 -3.03
CA CYS A 402 -6.84 -26.34 -3.62
C CYS A 402 -8.17 -26.10 -4.33
N SER A 403 -9.09 -25.32 -3.73
CA SER A 403 -10.38 -25.00 -4.36
C SER A 403 -10.26 -24.16 -5.64
N SER A 404 -9.15 -23.45 -5.84
CA SER A 404 -8.88 -22.66 -7.06
C SER A 404 -8.14 -23.44 -8.15
N ILE A 405 -7.79 -24.70 -7.91
CA ILE A 405 -7.17 -25.59 -8.88
C ILE A 405 -8.25 -26.17 -9.77
N THR A 406 -8.14 -25.97 -11.08
CA THR A 406 -9.10 -26.49 -12.05
C THR A 406 -8.60 -27.75 -12.76
N GLU A 407 -7.29 -27.97 -12.74
CA GLU A 407 -6.63 -29.14 -13.30
C GLU A 407 -6.65 -30.34 -12.34
N ASP A 408 -6.39 -31.54 -12.88
CA ASP A 408 -6.15 -32.72 -12.06
C ASP A 408 -4.83 -32.58 -11.30
N PHE A 409 -4.84 -32.87 -10.00
CA PHE A 409 -3.66 -32.78 -9.16
C PHE A 409 -3.71 -33.77 -7.99
N GLU A 410 -2.53 -34.05 -7.45
CA GLU A 410 -2.36 -34.83 -6.24
C GLU A 410 -1.49 -34.06 -5.26
N VAL A 411 -1.80 -34.17 -3.98
CA VAL A 411 -0.99 -33.60 -2.90
C VAL A 411 -1.00 -34.51 -1.68
N SER A 412 0.19 -34.82 -1.18
CA SER A 412 0.42 -35.50 0.09
C SER A 412 0.83 -34.45 1.13
N TYR A 413 0.19 -34.48 2.30
CA TYR A 413 0.36 -33.45 3.31
C TYR A 413 0.17 -34.00 4.73
N ILE A 414 0.77 -33.34 5.72
CA ILE A 414 0.57 -33.64 7.14
C ILE A 414 -0.41 -32.61 7.72
N ARG A 415 -1.43 -33.09 8.43
CA ARG A 415 -2.35 -32.24 9.22
C ARG A 415 -2.67 -32.93 10.53
N GLY A 416 -2.43 -32.25 11.66
CA GLY A 416 -2.62 -32.84 12.99
C GLY A 416 -1.74 -34.07 13.25
N GLY A 417 -0.52 -34.09 12.68
CA GLY A 417 0.43 -35.20 12.81
C GLY A 417 0.10 -36.46 12.00
N GLN A 418 -0.94 -36.42 11.16
CA GLN A 418 -1.31 -37.54 10.28
C GLN A 418 -1.01 -37.17 8.83
N GLU A 419 -0.34 -38.10 8.13
CA GLU A 419 -0.16 -38.03 6.68
C GLU A 419 -1.50 -38.31 5.99
N LYS A 420 -1.85 -37.44 5.05
CA LYS A 420 -3.08 -37.50 4.26
C LYS A 420 -2.74 -37.26 2.80
N ARG A 421 -3.61 -37.74 1.91
CA ARG A 421 -3.49 -37.56 0.47
C ARG A 421 -4.80 -37.05 -0.11
N LEU A 422 -4.70 -36.01 -0.92
CA LEU A 422 -5.78 -35.51 -1.76
C LEU A 422 -5.44 -35.85 -3.21
N THR A 423 -6.38 -36.49 -3.90
CA THR A 423 -6.34 -36.71 -5.35
C THR A 423 -7.59 -36.08 -5.96
N VAL A 424 -7.39 -35.21 -6.94
CA VAL A 424 -8.45 -34.65 -7.78
C VAL A 424 -8.22 -35.13 -9.20
N ALA A 425 -9.19 -35.90 -9.72
CA ALA A 425 -9.12 -36.48 -11.05
C ALA A 425 -10.47 -36.34 -11.76
N SER A 426 -10.47 -35.75 -12.96
CA SER A 426 -11.68 -35.53 -13.78
C SER A 426 -12.81 -34.83 -13.01
N GLY A 427 -12.46 -33.89 -12.14
CA GLY A 427 -13.41 -33.14 -11.31
C GLY A 427 -13.95 -33.87 -10.07
N ALA A 428 -13.56 -35.13 -9.84
CA ALA A 428 -13.85 -35.85 -8.61
C ALA A 428 -12.71 -35.66 -7.60
N SER A 429 -13.03 -35.36 -6.34
CA SER A 429 -12.07 -35.18 -5.25
C SER A 429 -12.19 -36.31 -4.23
N SER A 430 -11.05 -36.85 -3.78
CA SER A 430 -11.01 -37.78 -2.63
C SER A 430 -11.37 -37.10 -1.31
N ASP A 431 -11.28 -35.77 -1.24
CA ASP A 431 -11.75 -34.94 -0.12
C ASP A 431 -12.49 -33.70 -0.66
N PRO A 432 -13.84 -33.76 -0.78
CA PRO A 432 -14.63 -32.65 -1.30
C PRO A 432 -14.60 -31.38 -0.45
N GLU A 433 -14.19 -31.46 0.82
CA GLU A 433 -14.07 -30.27 1.66
C GLU A 433 -12.95 -29.36 1.14
N LEU A 434 -11.80 -29.95 0.81
CA LEU A 434 -10.61 -29.25 0.35
C LEU A 434 -10.77 -28.55 -1.00
N THR A 435 -11.65 -29.06 -1.86
CA THR A 435 -11.93 -28.47 -3.17
C THR A 435 -13.11 -27.51 -3.18
N ARG A 436 -13.88 -27.44 -2.07
CA ARG A 436 -14.98 -26.49 -1.94
C ARG A 436 -14.47 -25.11 -1.60
N HIS A 437 -14.79 -24.11 -2.42
CA HIS A 437 -14.50 -22.70 -2.13
C HIS A 437 -15.04 -22.25 -0.78
N HIS A 438 -14.29 -21.36 -0.13
CA HIS A 438 -14.79 -20.60 1.02
C HIS A 438 -15.90 -19.65 0.59
N PRO A 439 -16.75 -19.19 1.52
CA PRO A 439 -17.61 -18.03 1.26
C PRO A 439 -16.77 -16.86 0.76
N TRP A 440 -17.19 -16.25 -0.35
CA TRP A 440 -16.42 -15.22 -1.05
C TRP A 440 -15.89 -14.09 -0.13
N LEU A 441 -16.71 -13.65 0.83
CA LEU A 441 -16.32 -12.60 1.77
C LEU A 441 -15.17 -13.05 2.69
N LEU A 442 -15.19 -14.29 3.17
CA LEU A 442 -14.11 -14.84 3.99
C LEU A 442 -12.83 -14.98 3.18
N GLU A 443 -12.92 -15.46 1.94
CA GLU A 443 -11.76 -15.61 1.06
C GLU A 443 -11.08 -14.27 0.74
N LYS A 444 -11.85 -13.18 0.67
CA LYS A 444 -11.35 -11.83 0.42
C LYS A 444 -10.80 -11.18 1.68
N LEU A 445 -11.46 -11.36 2.82
CA LEU A 445 -11.05 -10.72 4.07
C LEU A 445 -9.95 -11.47 4.82
N LEU A 446 -9.92 -12.81 4.75
CA LEU A 446 -8.95 -13.66 5.44
C LEU A 446 -7.93 -14.21 4.47
N ARG A 447 -6.67 -13.84 4.69
CA ARG A 447 -5.51 -14.35 3.95
C ARG A 447 -4.35 -14.56 4.89
N PHE A 448 -3.63 -15.64 4.69
CA PHE A 448 -2.54 -16.03 5.56
C PHE A 448 -1.26 -16.10 4.76
N ARG A 449 -0.17 -15.63 5.38
CA ARG A 449 1.17 -15.89 4.87
C ARG A 449 1.53 -17.34 5.13
N PRO A 450 2.48 -17.90 4.36
CA PRO A 450 3.13 -19.15 4.75
C PRO A 450 3.76 -18.99 6.14
N VAL A 451 3.70 -20.04 6.93
CA VAL A 451 4.14 -20.06 8.32
C VAL A 451 5.51 -20.73 8.39
N ASP A 452 6.51 -20.01 8.90
CA ASP A 452 7.80 -20.61 9.26
C ASP A 452 7.63 -21.46 10.52
N THR A 453 7.81 -22.78 10.40
CA THR A 453 7.74 -23.73 11.54
C THR A 453 9.10 -23.97 12.21
N GLY A 454 10.19 -23.50 11.59
CA GLY A 454 11.53 -23.51 12.16
C GLY A 454 11.72 -22.57 13.36
N ALA A 455 12.94 -22.47 13.87
CA ALA A 455 13.25 -21.66 15.04
C ALA A 455 12.92 -20.18 14.85
N HIS A 456 13.20 -19.63 13.66
CA HIS A 456 13.07 -18.21 13.34
C HIS A 456 12.08 -17.97 12.21
N SER A 457 11.34 -16.85 12.28
CA SER A 457 10.59 -16.36 11.13
C SER A 457 11.50 -15.58 10.17
N THR A 458 11.62 -16.10 8.96
CA THR A 458 12.43 -15.52 7.90
C THR A 458 11.65 -14.43 7.14
N CYS A 459 12.38 -13.56 6.42
CA CYS A 459 11.72 -12.53 5.63
C CYS A 459 11.10 -13.12 4.35
N ARG A 460 9.81 -13.46 4.39
CA ARG A 460 9.05 -13.98 3.25
C ARG A 460 7.95 -12.99 2.83
N HIS A 461 8.23 -12.16 1.82
CA HIS A 461 7.31 -11.18 1.27
C HIS A 461 7.52 -10.96 -0.23
#